data_AF-A0A4Y2PMH8-F1
#
_entry.id   AF-A0A4Y2PMH8-F1
#
_cell.length_a   1.000
_cell.length_b   1.000
_cell.length_c   1.000
_cell.angle_alpha   90.00
_cell.angle_beta   90.00
_cell.angle_gamma   90.00
#
_symmetry.space_group_name_H-M   'P 1'
#
loop_
_entity.id
_entity.type
_entity.pdbx_description
1 polymer ?
#
loop_
_entity_poly.entity_id
_entity_poly.type
_entity_poly.pdbx_seq_one_letter_code
_entity_poly.pdbx_strand_id
1 'polypeptide(L)'
;MACCIGARLVNLIRDALNLPNIKVTFWSDSEVALWWIKEHGDWPVFVTNRVQEIWQLTQFQLWRHVPGVLNIDDMLSRGCSARRLLDSRRWEGPT
;
A
#
# COMPACT_ATOMS: atom_id res chain seq x y z
N MET A 1 -2.28 -0.55 9.36
CA MET A 1 -2.11 -2.03 9.34
C MET A 1 -1.99 -2.55 7.91
N ALA A 2 -2.89 -2.16 7.00
CA ALA A 2 -2.82 -2.52 5.57
C ALA A 2 -1.45 -2.26 4.92
N CYS A 3 -0.80 -1.13 5.23
CA CYS A 3 0.52 -0.81 4.66
C CYS A 3 1.60 -1.86 4.99
N CYS A 4 1.70 -2.31 6.25
CA CYS A 4 2.66 -3.37 6.62
C CYS A 4 2.38 -4.68 5.88
N ILE A 5 1.10 -5.04 5.73
CA ILE A 5 0.68 -6.26 5.02
C ILE A 5 1.09 -6.15 3.55
N GLY A 6 0.84 -5.00 2.90
CA GLY A 6 1.27 -4.75 1.53
C GLY A 6 2.79 -4.88 1.35
N ALA A 7 3.57 -4.30 2.27
CA ALA A 7 5.03 -4.40 2.26
C ALA A 7 5.54 -5.85 2.35
N ARG A 8 4.96 -6.64 3.26
CA ARG A 8 5.28 -8.08 3.40
C ARG A 8 4.88 -8.86 2.15
N LEU A 9 3.68 -8.63 1.63
CA LEU A 9 3.15 -9.34 0.46
C LEU A 9 4.03 -9.14 -0.78
N VAL A 10 4.46 -7.91 -1.04
CA VAL A 10 5.33 -7.63 -2.19
C VAL A 10 6.66 -8.36 -2.07
N ASN A 11 7.28 -8.37 -0.88
CA ASN A 11 8.53 -9.10 -0.69
C ASN A 11 8.33 -10.61 -0.84
N LEU A 12 7.26 -11.17 -0.27
CA LEU A 12 6.90 -12.57 -0.48
C LEU A 12 6.75 -12.92 -1.97
N ILE A 13 6.06 -12.08 -2.74
CA ILE A 13 5.87 -12.29 -4.19
C ILE A 13 7.20 -12.22 -4.94
N ARG A 14 8.06 -11.24 -4.60
CA ARG A 14 9.39 -11.11 -5.21
C ARG A 14 10.24 -12.35 -5.01
N ASP A 15 10.24 -12.89 -3.80
CA ASP A 15 11.00 -14.08 -3.45
C ASP A 15 10.40 -15.32 -4.11
N ALA A 16 9.08 -15.51 -4.01
CA ALA A 16 8.39 -16.68 -4.54
C ALA A 16 8.45 -16.77 -6.07
N LEU A 17 8.46 -15.63 -6.77
CA LEU A 17 8.50 -15.58 -8.24
C LEU A 17 9.90 -15.28 -8.79
N ASN A 18 10.90 -15.08 -7.94
CA ASN A 18 12.26 -14.68 -8.29
C ASN A 18 12.28 -13.41 -9.19
N LEU A 19 11.54 -12.39 -8.79
CA LEU A 19 11.37 -11.10 -9.51
C LEU A 19 11.99 -9.93 -8.74
N PRO A 20 13.32 -9.87 -8.55
CA PRO A 20 13.95 -8.86 -7.69
C PRO A 20 13.76 -7.42 -8.20
N ASN A 21 13.61 -7.23 -9.52
CA ASN A 21 13.56 -5.92 -10.17
C ASN A 21 12.17 -5.50 -10.63
N ILE A 22 11.11 -6.14 -10.12
CA ILE A 22 9.74 -5.72 -10.47
C ILE A 22 9.47 -4.30 -9.94
N LYS A 23 8.96 -3.44 -10.83
CA LYS A 23 8.50 -2.10 -10.47
C LYS A 23 7.26 -2.22 -9.59
N VAL A 24 7.30 -1.59 -8.43
CA VAL A 24 6.20 -1.62 -7.44
C VAL A 24 5.86 -0.20 -7.03
N THR A 25 4.57 0.08 -6.94
CA THR A 25 4.04 1.30 -6.32
C THR A 25 3.04 0.87 -5.25
N PHE A 26 3.15 1.43 -4.05
CA PHE A 26 2.19 1.24 -2.97
C PHE A 26 1.24 2.43 -2.91
N TRP A 27 -0.06 2.16 -2.99
CA TRP A 27 -1.10 3.17 -2.92
C TRP A 27 -1.83 3.10 -1.58
N SER A 28 -2.07 4.25 -0.96
CA SER A 28 -2.86 4.39 0.26
C SER A 28 -3.67 5.69 0.20
N ASP A 29 -4.91 5.66 0.67
CA ASP A 29 -5.77 6.83 0.87
C ASP A 29 -5.61 7.46 2.26
N SER A 30 -4.93 6.78 3.17
CA SER A 30 -4.60 7.32 4.48
C SER A 30 -3.39 8.25 4.39
N GLU A 31 -3.64 9.57 4.35
CA GLU A 31 -2.59 10.59 4.45
C GLU A 31 -1.79 10.48 5.74
N VAL A 32 -2.45 10.15 6.86
CA VAL A 32 -1.78 9.94 8.16
C VAL A 32 -0.79 8.77 8.10
N ALA A 33 -1.18 7.64 7.50
CA ALA A 33 -0.26 6.51 7.35
C ALA A 33 0.92 6.87 6.42
N LEU A 34 0.67 7.59 5.33
CA LEU A 34 1.73 8.04 4.43
C LEU A 34 2.67 9.05 5.09
N TRP A 35 2.15 9.92 5.95
CA TRP A 35 2.95 10.87 6.70
C TRP A 35 3.92 10.14 7.65
N TRP A 36 3.44 9.16 8.42
CA TRP A 36 4.30 8.33 9.26
C TRP A 36 5.37 7.56 8.47
N ILE A 37 5.08 7.13 7.24
CA ILE A 37 6.03 6.40 6.41
C ILE A 37 7.13 7.32 5.85
N LYS A 38 6.82 8.60 5.62
CA LYS A 38 7.72 9.56 4.95
C LYS A 38 8.56 10.38 5.92
N GLU A 39 8.05 10.64 7.11
CA GLU A 39 8.70 11.49 8.10
C GLU A 39 9.38 10.67 9.20
N HIS A 40 10.22 11.32 9.99
CA HIS A 40 10.76 10.77 11.23
C HIS A 40 10.11 11.46 12.43
N GLY A 41 9.77 10.70 13.48
CA GLY A 41 9.24 11.29 14.70
C GLY A 41 9.11 10.28 15.84
N ASP A 42 8.91 10.81 17.04
CA ASP A 42 8.62 10.03 18.24
C ASP A 42 7.13 9.69 18.28
N TRP A 43 6.78 8.55 17.68
CA TRP A 43 5.42 8.03 17.70
C TRP A 43 5.25 6.97 18.79
N PRO A 44 4.00 6.61 19.15
CA PRO A 44 3.74 5.48 20.01
C PRO A 44 4.41 4.20 19.47
N VAL A 45 4.93 3.35 20.36
CA VAL A 45 5.66 2.11 20.03
C VAL A 45 4.94 1.26 18.97
N PHE A 46 3.61 1.21 19.02
CA PHE A 46 2.79 0.49 18.04
C PHE A 46 2.96 1.01 16.60
N VAL A 47 3.06 2.32 16.42
CA VAL A 47 3.29 2.99 15.13
C VAL A 47 4.74 2.83 14.72
N THR A 48 5.68 3.12 15.63
CA THR A 48 7.13 3.03 15.39
C THR A 48 7.54 1.64 14.89
N ASN A 49 7.09 0.57 15.54
CA ASN A 49 7.43 -0.80 15.13
C ASN A 49 6.95 -1.11 13.70
N ARG A 50 5.79 -0.56 13.30
CA ARG A 50 5.21 -0.77 11.96
C ARG A 50 5.90 0.04 10.88
N VAL A 51 6.24 1.28 11.18
CA VAL A 51 6.99 2.14 10.27
C VAL A 51 8.39 1.57 10.04
N GLN A 52 9.07 1.12 11.11
CA GLN A 52 10.37 0.46 11.01
C GLN A 52 10.33 -0.78 10.12
N GLU A 53 9.31 -1.63 10.28
CA GLU A 53 9.13 -2.79 9.40
C GLU A 53 8.92 -2.37 7.93
N ILE A 54 8.11 -1.34 7.67
CA ILE A 54 7.90 -0.84 6.31
C ILE A 54 9.21 -0.33 5.71
N TRP A 55 10.04 0.37 6.49
CA TRP A 55 11.35 0.86 6.05
C TRP A 55 12.36 -0.26 5.79
N GLN A 56 12.29 -1.36 6.54
CA GLN A 56 13.12 -2.55 6.30
C GLN A 56 12.73 -3.27 5.00
N LEU A 57 11.43 -3.28 4.67
CA LEU A 57 10.89 -4.04 3.54
C LEU A 57 10.76 -3.23 2.24
N THR A 58 10.67 -1.90 2.33
CA THR A 58 10.34 -1.03 1.19
C THR A 58 10.99 0.34 1.31
N GLN A 59 11.09 1.04 0.17
CA GLN A 59 11.54 2.43 0.12
C GLN A 59 10.33 3.39 0.21
N PHE A 60 10.44 4.45 1.02
CA PHE A 60 9.34 5.40 1.23
C PHE A 60 8.88 6.10 -0.07
N GLN A 61 9.76 6.24 -1.07
CA GLN A 61 9.48 6.86 -2.37
C GLN A 61 8.47 6.06 -3.22
N LEU A 62 8.32 4.77 -2.91
CA LEU A 62 7.36 3.88 -3.57
C LEU A 62 5.92 4.10 -3.08
N TRP A 63 5.74 4.82 -1.97
CA TRP A 63 4.45 5.08 -1.34
C TRP A 63 3.80 6.35 -1.88
N ARG A 64 2.61 6.21 -2.43
CA ARG A 64 1.86 7.27 -3.09
C ARG A 64 0.45 7.37 -2.52
N HIS A 65 -0.05 8.60 -2.49
CA HIS A 65 -1.43 8.86 -2.10
C HIS A 65 -2.36 8.55 -3.27
N VAL A 66 -3.45 7.85 -2.99
CA VAL A 66 -4.59 7.72 -3.91
C VAL A 66 -5.83 8.29 -3.21
N PRO A 67 -6.60 9.19 -3.83
CA PRO A 67 -7.87 9.62 -3.25
C PRO A 67 -8.75 8.42 -2.93
N GLY A 68 -9.43 8.40 -1.77
CA GLY A 68 -10.27 7.26 -1.36
C GLY A 68 -11.32 6.85 -2.41
N VAL A 69 -11.85 7.81 -3.18
CA VAL A 69 -12.78 7.55 -4.29
C VAL A 69 -12.17 6.73 -5.44
N LEU A 70 -10.84 6.75 -5.59
CA LEU A 70 -10.08 5.97 -6.58
C LEU A 70 -9.41 4.74 -5.94
N ASN A 71 -9.42 4.63 -4.61
CA ASN A 71 -8.86 3.48 -3.91
C ASN A 71 -9.70 2.23 -4.19
N ILE A 72 -9.06 1.21 -4.77
CA ILE A 72 -9.72 -0.07 -5.09
C ILE A 72 -10.15 -0.77 -3.79
N ASP A 73 -9.37 -0.60 -2.71
CA ASP A 73 -9.60 -1.26 -1.43
C ASP A 73 -10.92 -0.85 -0.78
N ASP A 74 -11.27 0.45 -0.81
CA ASP A 74 -12.57 0.92 -0.29
C ASP A 74 -13.74 0.31 -1.08
N MET A 75 -13.60 0.18 -2.40
CA MET A 75 -14.64 -0.45 -3.22
C MET A 75 -14.78 -1.94 -2.93
N LEU A 76 -13.67 -2.66 -2.77
CA LEU A 76 -13.68 -4.10 -2.48
C LEU A 76 -14.16 -4.40 -1.05
N SER A 77 -13.70 -3.64 -0.07
CA SER A 77 -14.06 -3.79 1.34
C SER A 77 -15.53 -3.50 1.62
N ARG A 78 -16.18 -2.64 0.82
CA ARG A 78 -17.64 -2.37 0.88
C ARG A 78 -18.50 -3.40 0.16
N GLY A 79 -17.90 -4.39 -0.50
CA GLY A 79 -18.60 -5.34 -1.35
C GLY A 79 -18.86 -4.75 -2.73
N CYS A 80 -18.07 -5.18 -3.70
CA CYS A 80 -18.24 -4.83 -5.11
C CYS A 80 -18.42 -6.09 -5.94
N SER A 81 -19.35 -6.06 -6.91
CA SER A 81 -19.49 -7.15 -7.86
C SER A 81 -18.32 -7.15 -8.86
N ALA A 82 -17.95 -8.33 -9.35
CA ALA A 82 -16.88 -8.47 -10.36
C ALA A 82 -17.14 -7.57 -11.58
N ARG A 83 -18.41 -7.47 -12.01
CA ARG A 83 -18.81 -6.60 -13.13
C ARG A 83 -18.54 -5.13 -12.84
N ARG A 84 -18.95 -4.64 -11.67
CA ARG A 84 -18.70 -3.24 -11.27
C ARG A 84 -17.22 -2.93 -11.09
N LEU A 85 -16.43 -3.90 -10.61
CA LEU A 85 -14.97 -3.76 -10.52
C LEU A 85 -14.35 -3.59 -11.92
N LEU A 86 -14.73 -4.45 -12.88
CA LEU A 86 -14.26 -4.39 -14.25
C LEU A 86 -14.66 -3.06 -14.93
N ASP A 87 -15.93 -2.65 -14.80
CA ASP A 87 -16.46 -1.42 -15.40
C ASP A 87 -15.76 -0.17 -14.83
N SER A 88 -15.40 -0.19 -13.55
CA SER A 88 -14.73 0.94 -12.90
C SER A 88 -13.28 1.15 -13.38
N ARG A 89 -12.64 0.10 -13.92
CA ARG A 89 -11.21 0.04 -14.27
C ARG A 89 -10.24 0.47 -13.16
N ARG A 90 -10.71 0.61 -11.91
CA ARG A 90 -9.86 1.08 -10.79
C ARG A 90 -8.69 0.14 -10.52
N TRP A 91 -8.82 -1.14 -10.87
CA TRP A 91 -7.79 -2.16 -10.73
C TRP A 91 -6.51 -1.86 -11.53
N GLU A 92 -6.58 -0.98 -12.53
CA GLU A 92 -5.43 -0.51 -13.30
C GLU A 92 -4.56 0.49 -12.51
N GLY A 93 -5.05 0.97 -11.37
CA GLY A 93 -4.41 1.99 -10.54
C GLY A 93 -4.75 3.41 -11.00
N PRO A 94 -4.49 4.41 -10.15
CA PRO A 94 -4.61 5.81 -10.53
C PRO A 94 -3.53 6.19 -11.57
N THR A 95 -3.93 6.99 -12.56
CA THR A 95 -3.06 7.51 -13.62
C THR A 95 -2.15 8.63 -13.13
#